data_AF-A0A287D3I8-F1
#
_entry.id   AF-A0A287D3I8-F1
#
_cell.length_a   1.000
_cell.length_b   1.000
_cell.length_c   1.000
_cell.angle_alpha   90.00
_cell.angle_beta   90.00
_cell.angle_gamma   90.00
#
_symmetry.space_group_name_H-M   'P 1'
#
loop_
_entity.id
_entity.type
_entity.pdbx_description
1 polymer ?
#
loop_
_entity_poly.entity_id
_entity_poly.type
_entity_poly.pdbx_seq_one_letter_code
_entity_poly.pdbx_strand_id
1 'polypeptide(L)'
;MSSEDSSRISITFFRLFRVMRLVKLLSKGEGIRTLLWTFIKSFQALPYVALLIAMIFFIYAVIGMQMFGKVALQDGTQINRNNNFQTFPQAVLLLFRCATGEAWQEIMLASLPGSRCDPESDYGPGEEFTCGSNFAIAYFISFFMLCAFLIINLFVAVIMDNFDYLTRDWSILGPHHLDEFKRIWSEYDPGAKGRIKHLDVVALLRRIQPPLGFGKLCPHRVACKRLVAMNVPLNSDGTVTFNATLF
;
A
#
# COMPACT_ATOMS: atom_id res chain seq x y z
N MET A 1 4.39 16.17 -34.86
CA MET A 1 5.21 15.59 -33.78
C MET A 1 6.13 14.57 -34.42
N SER A 2 7.40 14.92 -34.62
CA SER A 2 8.33 14.17 -35.47
C SER A 2 8.88 12.92 -34.78
N SER A 3 9.20 11.89 -35.57
CA SER A 3 9.78 10.61 -35.15
C SER A 3 11.09 10.75 -34.35
N GLU A 4 11.80 11.87 -34.49
CA GLU A 4 12.98 12.21 -33.71
C GLU A 4 12.66 12.52 -32.23
N ASP A 5 11.50 13.13 -31.92
CA ASP A 5 11.12 13.40 -30.53
C ASP A 5 10.67 12.12 -29.83
N SER A 6 9.93 11.25 -30.51
CA SER A 6 9.54 9.94 -29.98
C SER A 6 10.75 9.04 -29.69
N SER A 7 11.78 9.08 -30.54
CA SER A 7 13.01 8.30 -30.32
C SER A 7 13.88 8.88 -29.19
N ARG A 8 13.97 10.21 -29.05
CA ARG A 8 14.65 10.88 -27.92
C ARG A 8 13.96 10.63 -26.57
N ILE A 9 12.63 10.67 -26.52
CA ILE A 9 11.84 10.33 -25.32
C ILE A 9 12.10 8.86 -24.93
N SER A 10 12.09 7.95 -25.90
CA SER A 10 12.34 6.53 -25.68
C SER A 10 13.75 6.28 -25.10
N ILE A 11 14.80 6.89 -25.64
CA ILE A 11 16.18 6.70 -25.13
C ILE A 11 16.32 7.23 -23.70
N THR A 12 15.72 8.38 -23.39
CA THR A 12 15.76 8.97 -22.04
C THR A 12 14.95 8.12 -21.04
N PHE A 13 13.79 7.62 -21.46
CA PHE A 13 12.99 6.65 -20.70
C PHE A 13 13.78 5.36 -20.44
N PHE A 14 14.50 4.82 -21.43
CA PHE A 14 15.32 3.62 -21.25
C PHE A 14 16.49 3.82 -20.27
N ARG A 15 16.98 5.05 -20.11
CA ARG A 15 17.99 5.38 -19.08
C ARG A 15 17.44 5.24 -17.65
N LEU A 16 16.14 5.40 -17.43
CA LEU A 16 15.50 5.19 -16.11
C LEU A 16 15.57 3.74 -15.63
N PHE A 17 15.61 2.74 -16.54
CA PHE A 17 15.82 1.34 -16.14
C PHE A 17 17.17 1.12 -15.43
N ARG A 18 18.17 1.98 -15.67
CA ARG A 18 19.44 1.91 -14.93
C ARG A 18 19.25 2.29 -13.46
N VAL A 19 18.24 3.10 -13.11
CA VAL A 19 17.90 3.45 -11.72
C VAL A 19 17.19 2.30 -11.03
N MET A 20 16.41 1.48 -11.76
CA MET A 20 15.75 0.28 -11.22
C MET A 20 16.72 -0.74 -10.61
N ARG A 21 18.00 -0.72 -10.98
CA ARG A 21 19.02 -1.56 -10.32
C ARG A 21 19.19 -1.24 -8.83
N LEU A 22 18.87 0.00 -8.40
CA LEU A 22 18.88 0.39 -6.99
C LEU A 22 17.77 -0.28 -6.19
N VAL A 23 16.62 -0.60 -6.82
CA VAL A 23 15.53 -1.38 -6.18
C VAL A 23 16.03 -2.77 -5.77
N LYS A 24 17.00 -3.35 -6.50
CA LYS A 24 17.64 -4.62 -6.12
C LYS A 24 18.47 -4.54 -4.84
N LEU A 25 18.82 -3.34 -4.37
CA LEU A 25 19.46 -3.17 -3.05
C LEU A 25 18.45 -3.33 -1.92
N LEU A 26 17.18 -2.94 -2.13
CA LEU A 26 16.10 -3.13 -1.16
C LEU A 26 15.81 -4.63 -0.91
N SER A 27 16.06 -5.49 -1.91
CA SER A 27 15.90 -6.94 -1.76
C SER A 27 17.05 -7.64 -1.02
N LYS A 28 18.16 -6.95 -0.70
CA LYS A 28 19.29 -7.53 0.02
C LYS A 28 19.10 -7.53 1.54
N GLY A 29 18.33 -6.58 2.08
CA GLY A 29 18.03 -6.51 3.50
C GLY A 29 16.82 -7.34 3.85
N GLU A 30 16.97 -8.40 4.65
CA GLU A 30 15.85 -9.23 5.10
C GLU A 30 14.79 -8.40 5.83
N GLY A 31 15.19 -7.48 6.70
CA GLY A 31 14.28 -6.57 7.40
C GLY A 31 13.50 -5.64 6.46
N ILE A 32 14.16 -5.01 5.49
CA ILE A 32 13.52 -4.11 4.50
C ILE A 32 12.55 -4.90 3.62
N ARG A 33 12.95 -6.10 3.17
CA ARG A 33 12.11 -6.98 2.37
C ARG A 33 10.84 -7.37 3.14
N THR A 34 10.97 -7.74 4.41
CA THR A 34 9.83 -8.07 5.26
C THR A 34 8.91 -6.86 5.44
N LEU A 35 9.45 -5.67 5.74
CA LEU A 35 8.65 -4.45 5.88
C LEU A 35 7.89 -4.09 4.60
N LEU A 36 8.56 -4.11 3.44
CA LEU A 36 7.93 -3.84 2.15
C LEU A 36 6.86 -4.88 1.81
N TRP A 37 7.12 -6.16 2.08
CA TRP A 37 6.16 -7.23 1.85
C TRP A 37 4.93 -7.09 2.75
N THR A 38 5.12 -6.75 4.02
CA THR A 38 4.02 -6.46 4.96
C THR A 38 3.20 -5.27 4.47
N PHE A 39 3.84 -4.16 4.06
CA PHE A 39 3.13 -2.99 3.53
C PHE A 39 2.31 -3.31 2.27
N ILE A 40 2.89 -4.04 1.31
CA ILE A 40 2.17 -4.48 0.10
C ILE A 40 0.99 -5.39 0.47
N LYS A 41 1.14 -6.25 1.48
CA LYS A 41 0.06 -7.09 1.99
C LYS A 41 -1.06 -6.26 2.62
N SER A 42 -0.75 -5.18 3.33
CA SER A 42 -1.76 -4.26 3.89
C SER A 42 -2.63 -3.62 2.81
N PHE A 43 -2.06 -3.26 1.65
CA PHE A 43 -2.87 -2.74 0.52
C PHE A 43 -3.84 -3.77 -0.06
N GLN A 44 -3.48 -5.06 -0.06
CA GLN A 44 -4.37 -6.12 -0.53
C GLN A 44 -5.60 -6.29 0.36
N ALA A 45 -5.53 -5.88 1.63
CA ALA A 45 -6.63 -5.98 2.57
C ALA A 45 -7.67 -4.84 2.41
N LEU A 46 -7.32 -3.75 1.70
CA LEU A 46 -8.14 -2.52 1.66
C LEU A 46 -8.62 -2.06 0.26
N PRO A 47 -8.97 -2.94 -0.68
CA PRO A 47 -9.42 -2.51 -2.01
C PRO A 47 -10.72 -1.70 -1.95
N TYR A 48 -11.63 -2.02 -1.03
CA TYR A 48 -12.92 -1.35 -0.92
C TYR A 48 -12.80 0.10 -0.44
N VAL A 49 -11.87 0.38 0.48
CA VAL A 49 -11.64 1.76 0.96
C VAL A 49 -11.00 2.60 -0.14
N ALA A 50 -10.02 2.05 -0.87
CA ALA A 50 -9.43 2.72 -2.01
C ALA A 50 -10.46 3.02 -3.12
N LEU A 51 -11.37 2.07 -3.38
CA LEU A 51 -12.46 2.24 -4.32
C LEU A 51 -13.42 3.37 -3.89
N LEU A 52 -13.74 3.46 -2.60
CA LEU A 52 -14.58 4.53 -2.06
C LEU A 52 -13.95 5.91 -2.27
N ILE A 53 -12.64 6.04 -2.03
CA ILE A 53 -11.88 7.27 -2.29
C ILE A 53 -11.93 7.62 -3.78
N ALA A 54 -11.66 6.65 -4.65
CA ALA A 54 -11.70 6.85 -6.11
C ALA A 54 -13.10 7.29 -6.59
N MET A 55 -14.17 6.70 -6.04
CA MET A 55 -15.54 7.07 -6.36
C MET A 55 -15.87 8.50 -5.94
N ILE A 56 -15.41 8.94 -4.77
CA ILE A 56 -15.63 10.32 -4.30
C ILE A 56 -14.87 11.31 -5.17
N PHE A 57 -13.61 11.03 -5.52
CA PHE A 57 -12.85 11.85 -6.47
C PHE A 57 -13.55 11.94 -7.83
N PHE A 58 -14.11 10.83 -8.32
CA PHE A 58 -14.87 10.81 -9.58
C PHE A 58 -16.12 11.70 -9.50
N ILE A 59 -16.95 11.54 -8.46
CA ILE A 59 -18.17 12.34 -8.27
C ILE A 59 -17.85 13.82 -8.19
N TYR A 60 -16.88 14.19 -7.34
CA TYR A 60 -16.48 15.60 -7.20
C TYR A 60 -15.87 16.14 -8.48
N ALA A 61 -15.01 15.38 -9.19
CA ALA A 61 -14.43 15.84 -10.45
C ALA A 61 -15.50 16.19 -11.48
N VAL A 62 -16.51 15.32 -11.65
CA VAL A 62 -17.61 15.55 -12.60
C VAL A 62 -18.45 16.77 -12.19
N ILE A 63 -18.80 16.90 -10.90
CA ILE A 63 -19.54 18.07 -10.39
C ILE A 63 -18.72 19.34 -10.58
N GLY A 64 -17.43 19.32 -10.27
CA GLY A 64 -16.51 20.46 -10.40
C GLY A 64 -16.35 20.90 -11.85
N MET A 65 -16.25 19.95 -12.80
CA MET A 65 -16.25 20.26 -14.23
C MET A 65 -17.54 20.96 -14.66
N GLN A 66 -18.69 20.47 -14.21
CA GLN A 66 -19.98 21.07 -14.59
C GLN A 66 -20.17 22.48 -14.00
N MET A 67 -19.69 22.71 -12.77
CA MET A 67 -19.91 23.97 -12.05
C MET A 67 -18.84 25.02 -12.32
N PHE A 68 -17.58 24.60 -12.48
CA PHE A 68 -16.41 25.50 -12.53
C PHE A 68 -15.58 25.35 -13.82
N GLY A 69 -15.96 24.45 -14.74
CA GLY A 69 -15.22 24.22 -15.99
C GLY A 69 -15.22 25.41 -16.94
N LYS A 70 -16.14 26.37 -16.79
CA LYS A 70 -16.21 27.60 -17.61
C LYS A 70 -15.36 28.76 -17.09
N VAL A 71 -14.69 28.61 -15.95
CA VAL A 71 -13.82 29.66 -15.42
C VAL A 71 -12.58 29.80 -16.30
N ALA A 72 -12.28 31.01 -16.75
CA ALA A 72 -11.14 31.31 -17.61
C ALA A 72 -9.82 30.97 -16.94
N LEU A 73 -8.89 30.43 -17.73
CA LEU A 73 -7.53 30.18 -17.29
C LEU A 73 -6.73 31.48 -17.33
N GLN A 74 -6.28 31.97 -16.18
CA GLN A 74 -5.49 33.20 -16.08
C GLN A 74 -4.18 32.96 -15.35
N ASP A 75 -3.06 33.28 -16.00
CA ASP A 75 -1.73 33.23 -15.40
C ASP A 75 -1.66 34.20 -14.21
N GLY A 76 -1.17 33.72 -13.07
CA GLY A 76 -1.11 34.47 -11.81
C GLY A 76 -2.33 34.29 -10.90
N THR A 77 -3.40 33.63 -11.37
CA THR A 77 -4.53 33.21 -10.51
C THR A 77 -4.40 31.74 -10.12
N GLN A 78 -5.20 31.30 -9.15
CA GLN A 78 -5.26 29.89 -8.75
C GLN A 78 -5.92 29.00 -9.82
N ILE A 79 -6.72 29.56 -10.73
CA ILE A 79 -7.30 28.82 -11.85
C ILE A 79 -6.51 29.14 -13.12
N ASN A 80 -5.65 28.20 -13.51
CA ASN A 80 -4.72 28.36 -14.62
C ASN A 80 -4.54 27.06 -15.38
N ARG A 81 -3.67 27.04 -16.40
CA ARG A 81 -3.45 25.87 -17.26
C ARG A 81 -3.13 24.57 -16.50
N ASN A 82 -2.52 24.68 -15.33
CA ASN A 82 -2.08 23.54 -14.52
C ASN A 82 -3.07 23.19 -13.39
N ASN A 83 -4.05 24.07 -13.13
CA ASN A 83 -4.98 23.93 -12.01
C ASN A 83 -6.36 24.42 -12.44
N ASN A 84 -7.18 23.52 -13.01
CA ASN A 84 -8.50 23.86 -13.53
C ASN A 84 -9.46 22.67 -13.55
N PHE A 85 -10.72 22.97 -13.89
CA PHE A 85 -11.82 22.01 -14.03
C PHE A 85 -12.27 21.81 -15.50
N GLN A 86 -11.45 22.16 -16.50
CA GLN A 86 -11.85 22.07 -17.91
C GLN A 86 -11.85 20.64 -18.43
N THR A 87 -10.98 19.78 -17.90
CA THR A 87 -10.88 18.37 -18.30
C THR A 87 -10.87 17.46 -17.08
N PHE A 88 -11.33 16.21 -17.26
CA PHE A 88 -11.45 15.26 -16.18
C PHE A 88 -10.11 14.98 -15.45
N PRO A 89 -8.98 14.71 -16.14
CA PRO A 89 -7.71 14.48 -15.45
C PRO A 89 -7.21 15.70 -14.66
N GLN A 90 -7.43 16.92 -15.18
CA GLN A 90 -7.06 18.16 -14.49
C GLN A 90 -7.94 18.40 -13.26
N ALA A 91 -9.25 18.15 -13.36
CA ALA A 91 -10.15 18.23 -12.23
C ALA A 91 -9.76 17.26 -11.10
N VAL A 92 -9.39 16.02 -11.45
CA VAL A 92 -8.89 15.02 -10.49
C VAL A 92 -7.56 15.48 -9.86
N LEU A 93 -6.64 16.04 -10.65
CA LEU A 93 -5.36 16.54 -10.14
C LEU A 93 -5.54 17.75 -9.20
N LEU A 94 -6.44 18.67 -9.54
CA LEU A 94 -6.80 19.80 -8.68
C LEU A 94 -7.44 19.30 -7.38
N LEU A 95 -8.36 18.34 -7.44
CA LEU A 95 -8.92 17.72 -6.23
C LEU A 95 -7.86 17.00 -5.39
N PHE A 96 -6.87 16.38 -6.02
CA PHE A 96 -5.73 15.80 -5.31
C PHE A 96 -4.90 16.86 -4.60
N ARG A 97 -4.65 18.02 -5.25
CA ARG A 97 -4.02 19.20 -4.62
C ARG A 97 -4.85 19.72 -3.44
N CYS A 98 -6.18 19.74 -3.53
CA CYS A 98 -7.03 20.10 -2.40
C CYS A 98 -6.96 19.06 -1.27
N ALA A 99 -6.89 17.77 -1.58
CA ALA A 99 -6.79 16.68 -0.61
C ALA A 99 -5.48 16.70 0.19
N THR A 100 -4.38 17.18 -0.41
CA THR A 100 -3.12 17.42 0.31
C THR A 100 -3.14 18.69 1.17
N GLY A 101 -4.22 19.49 1.09
CA GLY A 101 -4.39 20.75 1.81
C GLY A 101 -3.65 21.93 1.18
N GLU A 102 -3.15 21.80 -0.05
CA GLU A 102 -2.36 22.85 -0.68
C GLU A 102 -3.26 23.95 -1.27
N ALA A 103 -3.25 25.14 -0.63
CA ALA A 103 -3.93 26.36 -1.09
C ALA A 103 -5.40 26.20 -1.49
N TRP A 104 -6.09 25.19 -0.93
CA TRP A 104 -7.46 24.84 -1.32
C TRP A 104 -8.46 25.98 -1.06
N GLN A 105 -8.20 26.83 -0.05
CA GLN A 105 -9.04 28.00 0.22
C GLN A 105 -8.95 29.02 -0.92
N GLU A 106 -7.75 29.23 -1.47
CA GLU A 106 -7.55 30.18 -2.57
C GLU A 106 -8.18 29.66 -3.87
N ILE A 107 -8.12 28.35 -4.11
CA ILE A 107 -8.82 27.69 -5.24
C ILE A 107 -10.33 27.84 -5.10
N MET A 108 -10.86 27.68 -3.89
CA MET A 108 -12.27 27.91 -3.58
C MET A 108 -12.67 29.36 -3.86
N LEU A 109 -11.88 30.33 -3.39
CA LEU A 109 -12.14 31.76 -3.62
C LEU A 109 -12.11 32.11 -5.11
N ALA A 110 -11.18 31.52 -5.88
CA ALA A 110 -11.12 31.72 -7.34
C ALA A 110 -12.29 31.07 -8.10
N SER A 111 -13.06 30.20 -7.45
CA SER A 111 -14.24 29.53 -8.02
C SER A 111 -15.57 30.17 -7.62
N LEU A 112 -15.53 31.26 -6.84
CA LEU A 112 -16.72 32.05 -6.48
C LEU A 112 -17.26 32.85 -7.68
N PRO A 113 -18.51 33.35 -7.62
CA PRO A 113 -19.07 34.20 -8.67
C PRO A 113 -18.24 35.49 -8.82
N GLY A 114 -18.22 36.04 -10.04
CA GLY A 114 -17.40 37.21 -10.37
C GLY A 114 -16.11 36.83 -11.10
N SER A 115 -15.85 35.54 -11.29
CA SER A 115 -14.72 35.06 -12.08
C SER A 115 -14.98 35.25 -13.57
N ARG A 116 -13.90 35.54 -14.31
CA ARG A 116 -13.99 35.71 -15.76
C ARG A 116 -14.35 34.38 -16.42
N CYS A 117 -15.28 34.40 -17.37
CA CYS A 117 -15.62 33.26 -18.19
C CYS A 117 -14.57 33.01 -19.28
N ASP A 118 -14.32 31.73 -19.59
CA ASP A 118 -13.51 31.34 -20.73
C ASP A 118 -14.13 31.91 -22.03
N PRO A 119 -13.36 32.55 -22.93
CA PRO A 119 -13.85 33.06 -24.21
C PRO A 119 -14.58 32.02 -25.09
N GLU A 120 -14.28 30.72 -24.93
CA GLU A 120 -14.96 29.65 -25.66
C GLU A 120 -16.30 29.24 -25.03
N SER A 121 -16.67 29.82 -23.88
CA SER A 121 -17.94 29.56 -23.21
C SER A 121 -19.09 30.38 -23.79
N ASP A 122 -20.29 29.81 -23.76
CA ASP A 122 -21.52 30.53 -24.12
C ASP A 122 -21.88 31.58 -23.04
N TYR A 123 -21.59 32.85 -23.27
CA TYR A 123 -22.03 33.99 -22.45
C TYR A 123 -22.46 35.18 -23.33
N GLY A 124 -23.39 36.01 -22.84
CA GLY A 124 -23.88 37.19 -23.57
C GLY A 124 -22.92 38.38 -23.54
N PRO A 125 -23.04 39.35 -24.45
CA PRO A 125 -22.23 40.57 -24.42
C PRO A 125 -22.43 41.32 -23.10
N GLY A 126 -21.34 41.55 -22.36
CA GLY A 126 -21.35 42.18 -21.03
C GLY A 126 -21.37 41.19 -19.84
N GLU A 127 -21.46 39.88 -20.09
CA GLU A 127 -21.53 38.84 -19.05
C GLU A 127 -20.18 38.15 -18.77
N GLU A 128 -19.06 38.79 -19.12
CA GLU A 128 -17.71 38.21 -19.03
C GLU A 128 -17.28 37.78 -17.62
N PHE A 129 -17.90 38.33 -16.56
CA PHE A 129 -17.56 38.07 -15.16
C PHE A 129 -18.67 37.32 -14.40
N THR A 130 -19.45 36.51 -15.10
CA THR A 130 -20.59 35.77 -14.52
C THR A 130 -20.25 34.34 -14.13
N CYS A 131 -19.03 33.87 -14.42
CA CYS A 131 -18.61 32.51 -14.13
C CYS A 131 -18.21 32.32 -12.66
N GLY A 132 -18.23 31.06 -12.23
CA GLY A 132 -18.10 30.67 -10.82
C GLY A 132 -19.47 30.51 -10.15
N SER A 133 -19.47 30.02 -8.90
CA SER A 133 -20.71 29.75 -8.17
C SER A 133 -20.53 29.87 -6.67
N ASN A 134 -21.53 30.41 -5.96
CA ASN A 134 -21.57 30.39 -4.49
C ASN A 134 -21.56 28.96 -3.93
N PHE A 135 -21.95 27.98 -4.75
CA PHE A 135 -21.84 26.56 -4.41
C PHE A 135 -20.39 26.11 -4.17
N ALA A 136 -19.37 26.86 -4.63
CA ALA A 136 -17.95 26.58 -4.37
C ALA A 136 -17.66 26.40 -2.87
N ILE A 137 -18.25 27.23 -2.00
CA ILE A 137 -18.01 27.15 -0.55
C ILE A 137 -18.43 25.78 -0.01
N ALA A 138 -19.66 25.36 -0.30
CA ALA A 138 -20.18 24.06 0.13
C ALA A 138 -19.41 22.89 -0.52
N TYR A 139 -19.09 23.02 -1.81
CA TYR A 139 -18.35 22.02 -2.57
C TYR A 139 -16.96 21.75 -1.98
N PHE A 140 -16.12 22.78 -1.80
CA PHE A 140 -14.75 22.59 -1.31
C PHE A 140 -14.70 22.20 0.17
N ILE A 141 -15.54 22.79 1.02
CA ILE A 141 -15.59 22.44 2.45
C ILE A 141 -16.06 20.98 2.63
N SER A 142 -17.12 20.57 1.94
CA SER A 142 -17.61 19.19 2.02
C SER A 142 -16.58 18.20 1.49
N PHE A 143 -15.92 18.50 0.36
CA PHE A 143 -14.85 17.67 -0.18
C PHE A 143 -13.71 17.51 0.82
N PHE A 144 -13.24 18.61 1.40
CA PHE A 144 -12.12 18.60 2.34
C PHE A 144 -12.44 17.77 3.60
N MET A 145 -13.63 17.97 4.19
CA MET A 145 -14.08 17.21 5.35
C MET A 145 -14.23 15.71 5.05
N LEU A 146 -14.87 15.37 3.93
CA LEU A 146 -15.02 13.97 3.51
C LEU A 146 -13.67 13.32 3.21
N CYS A 147 -12.77 14.02 2.52
CA CYS A 147 -11.44 13.51 2.20
C CYS A 147 -10.62 13.24 3.47
N ALA A 148 -10.60 14.19 4.41
CA ALA A 148 -9.94 14.02 5.70
C ALA A 148 -10.50 12.82 6.48
N PHE A 149 -11.82 12.67 6.53
CA PHE A 149 -12.48 11.53 7.17
C PHE A 149 -12.07 10.20 6.54
N LEU A 150 -12.04 10.11 5.21
CA LEU A 150 -11.64 8.89 4.51
C LEU A 150 -10.17 8.54 4.71
N ILE A 151 -9.28 9.53 4.68
CA ILE A 151 -7.84 9.31 4.90
C ILE A 151 -7.60 8.77 6.30
N ILE A 152 -8.27 9.31 7.32
CA ILE A 152 -8.19 8.81 8.69
C ILE A 152 -8.73 7.38 8.77
N ASN A 153 -9.89 7.09 8.18
CA ASN A 153 -10.45 5.74 8.18
C ASN A 153 -9.55 4.73 7.45
N LEU A 154 -8.88 5.14 6.37
CA LEU A 154 -7.89 4.32 5.69
C LEU A 154 -6.71 4.00 6.61
N PHE A 155 -6.18 5.01 7.32
CA PHE A 155 -5.08 4.82 8.25
C PHE A 155 -5.45 3.90 9.42
N VAL A 156 -6.65 4.07 9.99
CA VAL A 156 -7.19 3.21 11.03
C VAL A 156 -7.34 1.77 10.52
N ALA A 157 -7.90 1.57 9.33
CA ALA A 157 -8.05 0.24 8.74
C ALA A 157 -6.68 -0.45 8.52
N VAL A 158 -5.69 0.27 7.97
CA VAL A 158 -4.32 -0.25 7.80
C VAL A 158 -3.72 -0.64 9.14
N ILE A 159 -3.86 0.19 10.19
CA ILE A 159 -3.31 -0.12 11.49
C ILE A 159 -3.98 -1.35 12.09
N MET A 160 -5.32 -1.46 12.01
CA MET A 160 -6.06 -2.59 12.57
C MET A 160 -5.65 -3.92 11.91
N ASP A 161 -5.51 -3.94 10.58
CA ASP A 161 -5.05 -5.14 9.86
C ASP A 161 -3.61 -5.53 10.21
N ASN A 162 -2.80 -4.58 10.66
CA ASN A 162 -1.40 -4.80 11.04
C ASN A 162 -1.18 -4.81 12.56
N PHE A 163 -2.25 -4.68 13.35
CA PHE A 163 -2.17 -4.55 14.80
C PHE A 163 -1.50 -5.78 15.39
N ASP A 164 -1.93 -6.97 14.98
CA ASP A 164 -1.35 -8.25 15.40
C ASP A 164 0.12 -8.40 15.06
N TYR A 165 0.61 -7.78 13.98
CA TYR A 165 2.04 -7.77 13.64
C TYR A 165 2.82 -6.78 14.52
N LEU A 166 2.24 -5.59 14.75
CA LEU A 166 2.86 -4.50 15.51
C LEU A 166 2.94 -4.80 17.01
N THR A 167 1.94 -5.48 17.58
CA THR A 167 1.88 -5.82 19.01
C THR A 167 2.42 -7.20 19.33
N ARG A 168 2.93 -7.95 18.34
CA ARG A 168 3.50 -9.28 18.60
C ARG A 168 4.79 -9.13 19.38
N ASP A 169 4.82 -9.61 20.61
CA ASP A 169 6.03 -9.71 21.40
C ASP A 169 7.00 -10.73 20.77
N TRP A 170 7.93 -10.22 19.95
CA TRP A 170 8.99 -11.02 19.33
C TRP A 170 9.96 -11.65 20.35
N SER A 171 9.88 -11.25 21.62
CA SER A 171 10.68 -11.76 22.73
C SER A 171 10.37 -13.22 23.07
N ILE A 172 9.17 -13.73 22.74
CA ILE A 172 8.75 -15.10 23.08
C ILE A 172 8.85 -16.06 21.89
N LEU A 173 8.26 -15.73 20.73
CA LEU A 173 8.34 -16.58 19.52
C LEU A 173 8.05 -15.78 18.24
N GLY A 174 9.10 -15.27 17.60
CA GLY A 174 9.01 -14.54 16.34
C GLY A 174 9.06 -15.43 15.07
N PRO A 175 8.53 -14.96 13.93
CA PRO A 175 8.74 -15.52 12.59
C PRO A 175 10.15 -15.99 12.23
N HIS A 176 11.20 -15.34 12.74
CA HIS A 176 12.58 -15.75 12.50
C HIS A 176 12.88 -17.17 13.06
N HIS A 177 12.27 -17.57 14.17
CA HIS A 177 12.41 -18.94 14.69
C HIS A 177 11.71 -19.97 13.78
N LEU A 178 10.57 -19.60 13.18
CA LEU A 178 9.88 -20.46 12.21
C LEU A 178 10.68 -20.61 10.91
N ASP A 179 11.36 -19.55 10.48
CA ASP A 179 12.27 -19.60 9.33
C ASP A 179 13.50 -20.49 9.62
N GLU A 180 14.04 -20.43 10.83
CA GLU A 180 15.09 -21.36 11.27
C GLU A 180 14.60 -22.82 11.26
N PHE A 181 13.39 -23.09 11.77
CA PHE A 181 12.79 -24.42 11.74
C PHE A 181 12.64 -24.94 10.30
N LYS A 182 12.07 -24.12 9.40
CA LYS A 182 11.95 -24.44 7.96
C LYS A 182 13.30 -24.75 7.33
N ARG A 183 14.32 -23.95 7.61
CA ARG A 183 15.67 -24.14 7.09
C ARG A 183 16.25 -25.48 7.54
N ILE A 184 16.20 -25.77 8.85
CA ILE A 184 16.75 -27.04 9.38
C ILE A 184 15.93 -28.23 8.90
N TRP A 185 14.60 -28.13 8.82
CA TRP A 185 13.76 -29.18 8.26
C TRP A 185 14.12 -29.52 6.81
N SER A 186 14.41 -28.52 5.98
CA SER A 186 14.78 -28.74 4.57
C SER A 186 16.05 -29.57 4.39
N GLU A 187 16.94 -29.61 5.39
CA GLU A 187 18.13 -30.46 5.38
C GLU A 187 17.78 -31.96 5.56
N TYR A 188 16.67 -32.27 6.24
CA TYR A 188 16.19 -33.64 6.48
C TYR A 188 15.12 -34.09 5.46
N ASP A 189 14.46 -33.16 4.77
CA ASP A 189 13.52 -33.43 3.68
C ASP A 189 13.89 -32.66 2.40
N PRO A 190 14.98 -33.05 1.68
CA PRO A 190 15.43 -32.37 0.47
C PRO A 190 14.41 -32.44 -0.68
N GLY A 191 13.51 -33.44 -0.63
CA GLY A 191 12.48 -33.65 -1.64
C GLY A 191 11.18 -32.90 -1.36
N ALA A 192 11.11 -32.10 -0.30
CA ALA A 192 9.91 -31.37 0.13
C ALA A 192 8.65 -32.25 0.20
N LYS A 193 8.80 -33.50 0.68
CA LYS A 193 7.70 -34.46 0.85
C LYS A 193 6.77 -34.09 2.02
N GLY A 194 7.18 -33.14 2.85
CA GLY A 194 6.48 -32.66 4.04
C GLY A 194 6.52 -33.64 5.21
N ARG A 195 7.41 -34.64 5.17
CA ARG A 195 7.48 -35.71 6.17
C ARG A 195 8.91 -36.20 6.40
N ILE A 196 9.27 -36.48 7.65
CA ILE A 196 10.56 -37.06 8.04
C ILE A 196 10.35 -38.29 8.93
N LYS A 197 11.37 -39.12 9.10
CA LYS A 197 11.30 -40.27 10.01
C LYS A 197 11.32 -39.78 11.46
N HIS A 198 10.58 -40.45 12.34
CA HIS A 198 10.51 -40.08 13.76
C HIS A 198 11.87 -40.07 14.48
N LEU A 199 12.82 -40.90 14.03
CA LEU A 199 14.18 -40.95 14.56
C LEU A 199 14.93 -39.62 14.36
N ASP A 200 14.67 -38.94 13.24
CA ASP A 200 15.35 -37.70 12.87
C ASP A 200 14.77 -36.48 13.59
N VAL A 201 13.55 -36.58 14.14
CA VAL A 201 12.88 -35.47 14.85
C VAL A 201 13.66 -35.05 16.10
N VAL A 202 14.19 -36.01 16.86
CA VAL A 202 15.00 -35.69 18.05
C VAL A 202 16.29 -34.96 17.67
N ALA A 203 16.94 -35.39 16.58
CA ALA A 203 18.14 -34.74 16.07
C ALA A 203 17.83 -33.33 15.53
N LEU A 204 16.70 -33.16 14.86
CA LEU A 204 16.20 -31.87 14.38
C LEU A 204 15.94 -30.90 15.54
N LEU A 205 15.15 -31.29 16.54
CA LEU A 205 14.80 -30.41 17.67
C LEU A 205 16.01 -30.01 18.53
N ARG A 206 17.05 -30.84 18.58
CA ARG A 206 18.31 -30.49 19.26
C ARG A 206 19.18 -29.51 18.46
N ARG A 207 18.98 -29.38 17.16
CA ARG A 207 19.70 -28.39 16.32
C ARG A 207 19.07 -27.01 16.37
N ILE A 208 17.77 -26.93 16.69
CA ILE A 208 17.02 -25.68 16.83
C ILE A 208 17.21 -25.16 18.27
N GLN A 209 17.52 -23.87 18.42
CA GLN A 209 17.69 -23.26 19.74
C GLN A 209 16.34 -23.03 20.45
N PRO A 210 16.30 -22.94 21.79
CA PRO A 210 15.15 -22.39 22.51
C PRO A 210 14.86 -20.98 21.98
N PRO A 211 13.58 -20.58 21.84
CA PRO A 211 12.37 -21.12 22.45
C PRO A 211 11.66 -22.25 21.68
N LEU A 212 11.98 -22.48 20.40
CA LEU A 212 11.27 -23.45 19.55
C LEU A 212 11.84 -24.87 19.61
N GLY A 213 13.16 -24.99 19.84
CA GLY A 213 13.85 -26.27 19.97
C GLY A 213 14.44 -26.51 21.36
N PHE A 214 15.25 -27.55 21.47
CA PHE A 214 15.90 -27.93 22.74
C PHE A 214 17.32 -27.38 22.87
N GLY A 215 17.94 -26.96 21.77
CA GLY A 215 19.34 -26.52 21.72
C GLY A 215 20.35 -27.67 21.81
N LYS A 216 21.57 -27.39 21.35
CA LYS A 216 22.64 -28.41 21.21
C LYS A 216 23.04 -29.06 22.54
N LEU A 217 22.93 -28.29 23.63
CA LEU A 217 23.30 -28.71 24.98
C LEU A 217 22.27 -29.66 25.62
N CYS A 218 21.08 -29.83 25.03
CA CYS A 218 20.07 -30.73 25.58
C CYS A 218 20.52 -32.19 25.47
N PRO A 219 20.55 -32.95 26.59
CA PRO A 219 20.85 -34.38 26.56
C PRO A 219 19.81 -35.15 25.75
N HIS A 220 20.25 -36.16 25.00
CA HIS A 220 19.38 -36.96 24.14
C HIS A 220 18.18 -37.54 24.89
N ARG A 221 18.39 -38.06 26.11
CA ARG A 221 17.32 -38.62 26.95
C ARG A 221 16.24 -37.60 27.33
N VAL A 222 16.64 -36.36 27.61
CA VAL A 222 15.70 -35.29 27.96
C VAL A 222 14.90 -34.85 26.73
N ALA A 223 15.57 -34.73 25.58
CA ALA A 223 14.93 -34.43 24.31
C ALA A 223 13.90 -35.50 23.91
N CYS A 224 14.24 -36.79 24.02
CA CYS A 224 13.30 -37.88 23.78
C CYS A 224 12.11 -37.86 24.74
N LYS A 225 12.37 -37.66 26.05
CA LYS A 225 11.29 -37.60 27.05
C LYS A 225 10.32 -36.45 26.75
N ARG A 226 10.83 -35.28 26.38
CA ARG A 226 10.00 -34.13 25.98
C ARG A 226 9.24 -34.40 24.67
N LEU A 227 9.88 -35.01 23.68
CA LEU A 227 9.21 -35.37 22.42
C LEU A 227 8.03 -36.32 22.63
N VAL A 228 8.22 -37.36 23.45
CA VAL A 228 7.13 -38.29 23.80
C VAL A 228 6.01 -37.56 24.56
N ALA A 229 6.36 -36.64 25.47
CA ALA A 229 5.36 -35.85 26.19
C ALA A 229 4.57 -34.87 25.29
N MET A 230 5.14 -34.44 24.15
CA MET A 230 4.46 -33.58 23.17
C MET A 230 3.44 -34.34 22.29
N ASN A 231 3.41 -35.68 22.37
CA ASN A 231 2.41 -36.52 21.69
C ASN A 231 2.27 -36.26 20.17
N VAL A 232 3.41 -36.09 19.48
CA VAL A 232 3.42 -35.84 18.03
C VAL A 232 2.85 -37.05 17.28
N PRO A 233 1.85 -36.88 16.40
CA PRO A 233 1.16 -37.99 15.74
C PRO A 233 2.08 -38.70 14.74
N LEU A 234 2.14 -40.02 14.84
CA LEU A 234 2.94 -40.89 13.98
C LEU A 234 2.06 -41.53 12.91
N ASN A 235 2.51 -41.44 11.67
CA ASN A 235 1.90 -42.19 10.57
C ASN A 235 2.24 -43.69 10.65
N SER A 236 1.46 -44.52 9.98
CA SER A 236 1.65 -45.98 9.94
C SER A 236 3.00 -46.42 9.34
N ASP A 237 3.65 -45.56 8.57
CA ASP A 237 4.99 -45.77 7.98
C ASP A 237 6.13 -45.30 8.89
N GLY A 238 5.83 -44.88 10.13
CA GLY A 238 6.79 -44.36 11.10
C GLY A 238 7.32 -42.95 10.77
N THR A 239 6.63 -42.22 9.88
CA THR A 239 6.94 -40.83 9.54
C THR A 239 6.09 -39.84 10.33
N VAL A 240 6.56 -38.60 10.38
CA VAL A 240 5.93 -37.47 11.06
C VAL A 240 5.88 -36.31 10.10
N THR A 241 4.76 -35.59 10.08
CA THR A 241 4.54 -34.51 9.11
C THR A 241 5.04 -33.17 9.65
N PHE A 242 5.42 -32.27 8.73
CA PHE A 242 5.89 -30.92 9.06
C PHE A 242 4.88 -30.16 9.92
N ASN A 243 3.62 -30.12 9.50
CA ASN A 243 2.58 -29.39 10.20
C ASN A 243 2.30 -29.98 11.59
N ALA A 244 2.33 -31.31 11.73
CA ALA A 244 2.08 -31.94 13.02
C ALA A 244 3.26 -31.85 14.00
N THR A 245 4.46 -31.58 13.51
CA THR A 245 5.65 -31.38 14.37
C THR A 245 5.79 -29.92 14.81
N LEU A 246 5.18 -28.99 14.07
CA LEU A 246 5.23 -27.55 14.33
C LEU A 246 4.10 -27.05 15.23
N PHE A 247 2.93 -27.70 15.20
CA PHE A 247 1.77 -27.44 16.06
C PHE A 247 1.80 -28.27 17.34
#